data_AF-A0AAT9I9E7-F1
#
_entry.id   AF-A0AAT9I9E7-F1
#
_cell.length_a   1.000
_cell.length_b   1.000
_cell.length_c   1.000
_cell.angle_alpha   90.00
_cell.angle_beta   90.00
_cell.angle_gamma   90.00
#
_symmetry.space_group_name_H-M   'P 1'
#
loop_
_entity.id
_entity.type
_entity.pdbx_description
1 polymer ?
#
loop_
_entity_poly.entity_id
_entity_poly.type
_entity_poly.pdbx_seq_one_letter_code
_entity_poly.pdbx_strand_id
1 'polypeptide(L)'
;MESLLAVLKKITPYGSERGFIELCWYQLSKVISSKEADAWSSDKRDHFMSLTNFFIATARAVFTVRDALIKAEAQDLNEVLRIQLAEALDDLVEFASVVDQHELNETIDEYVEILIDQQECFLNTVRVEFGAGYFKSFFLMVQDLNIEARICMATQFLNNKTLIYG
;
A
#
# COMPACT_ATOMS: atom_id res chain seq x y z
N MET A 1 9.32 16.27 9.16
CA MET A 1 8.66 15.21 8.37
C MET A 1 9.76 14.30 7.86
N GLU A 2 9.63 12.98 8.03
CA GLU A 2 10.59 12.01 7.50
C GLU A 2 10.55 12.01 5.96
N SER A 3 11.70 11.81 5.30
CA SER A 3 11.79 11.80 3.83
C SER A 3 10.95 10.67 3.24
N LEU A 4 10.41 10.87 2.04
CA LEU A 4 9.57 9.87 1.39
C LEU A 4 10.32 8.54 1.25
N LEU A 5 11.59 8.57 0.82
CA LEU A 5 12.39 7.36 0.66
C LEU A 5 12.56 6.60 1.99
N ALA A 6 12.75 7.30 3.11
CA ALA A 6 12.91 6.67 4.42
C ALA A 6 11.61 5.97 4.86
N VAL A 7 10.45 6.62 4.69
CA VAL A 7 9.15 5.99 4.98
C VAL A 7 8.91 4.79 4.07
N LEU A 8 9.13 4.93 2.75
CA LEU A 8 8.95 3.83 1.80
C LEU A 8 9.85 2.64 2.13
N LYS A 9 11.11 2.86 2.50
CA LYS A 9 12.00 1.78 2.95
C LYS A 9 11.51 1.08 4.21
N LYS A 10 10.93 1.83 5.15
CA LYS A 10 10.37 1.30 6.40
C LYS A 10 9.15 0.40 6.16
N ILE A 11 8.32 0.71 5.16
CA ILE A 11 7.14 -0.10 4.81
C ILE A 11 7.45 -1.19 3.78
N THR A 12 8.60 -1.15 3.10
CA THR A 12 9.07 -2.25 2.23
C THR A 12 10.37 -2.94 2.72
N PRO A 13 10.52 -3.28 4.00
CA PRO A 13 11.82 -3.65 4.59
C PRO A 13 12.38 -5.00 4.11
N TYR A 14 11.52 -5.91 3.66
CA TYR A 14 11.89 -7.33 3.49
C TYR A 14 11.55 -7.93 2.12
N GLY A 15 11.19 -7.14 1.11
CA GLY A 15 10.67 -7.68 -0.14
C GLY A 15 11.05 -6.91 -1.40
N SER A 16 11.15 -7.66 -2.50
CA SER A 16 10.92 -7.13 -3.84
C SER A 16 9.42 -6.86 -4.02
N GLU A 17 9.07 -6.02 -5.00
CA GLU A 17 7.68 -5.82 -5.43
C GLU A 17 6.97 -7.17 -5.63
N ARG A 18 7.62 -8.07 -6.37
CA ARG A 18 7.13 -9.43 -6.62
C ARG A 18 6.82 -10.19 -5.33
N GLY A 19 7.73 -10.19 -4.36
CA GLY A 19 7.53 -10.92 -3.10
C GLY A 19 6.35 -10.36 -2.30
N PHE A 20 6.14 -9.05 -2.34
CA PHE A 20 4.98 -8.43 -1.67
C PHE A 20 3.67 -8.74 -2.41
N ILE A 21 3.67 -8.72 -3.75
CA ILE A 21 2.50 -9.13 -4.56
C ILE A 21 2.15 -10.59 -4.30
N GLU A 22 3.15 -11.48 -4.23
CA GLU A 22 2.94 -12.89 -3.88
C GLU A 22 2.34 -13.02 -2.47
N LEU A 23 2.76 -12.18 -1.51
CA LEU A 23 2.13 -12.12 -0.18
C LEU A 23 0.67 -11.66 -0.26
N CYS A 24 0.35 -10.63 -1.04
CA CYS A 24 -1.03 -10.17 -1.24
C CYS A 24 -1.90 -11.31 -1.78
N TRP A 25 -1.45 -11.97 -2.86
CA TRP A 25 -2.15 -13.11 -3.43
C TRP A 25 -2.28 -14.28 -2.44
N TYR A 26 -1.23 -14.56 -1.67
CA TYR A 26 -1.27 -15.60 -0.66
C TYR A 26 -2.35 -15.33 0.39
N GLN A 27 -2.37 -14.14 0.99
CA GLN A 27 -3.36 -13.79 2.00
C GLN A 27 -4.78 -13.80 1.42
N LEU A 28 -4.96 -13.22 0.23
CA LEU A 28 -6.28 -13.06 -0.38
C LEU A 28 -6.83 -14.39 -0.93
N SER A 29 -5.97 -15.26 -1.48
CA SER A 29 -6.36 -16.61 -1.92
C SER A 29 -6.87 -17.48 -0.76
N LYS A 30 -6.33 -17.28 0.45
CA LYS A 30 -6.75 -18.02 1.64
C LYS A 30 -8.13 -17.60 2.12
N VAL A 31 -8.46 -16.32 2.03
CA VAL A 31 -9.79 -15.79 2.32
C VAL A 31 -10.84 -16.38 1.37
N ILE A 32 -10.61 -16.34 0.06
CA ILE A 32 -11.59 -16.86 -0.92
C ILE A 32 -11.70 -18.41 -0.89
N SER A 33 -10.68 -19.10 -0.37
CA SER A 33 -10.73 -20.55 -0.13
C SER A 33 -11.37 -20.96 1.20
N SER A 34 -11.84 -19.99 1.99
CA SER A 34 -12.44 -20.23 3.31
C SER A 34 -13.85 -20.82 3.22
N LYS A 35 -14.26 -21.53 4.27
CA LYS A 35 -15.66 -21.97 4.43
C LYS A 35 -16.63 -20.80 4.51
N GLU A 36 -16.16 -19.64 4.94
CA GLU A 36 -16.98 -18.43 4.97
C GLU A 36 -17.28 -17.94 3.54
N ALA A 37 -16.28 -17.99 2.66
CA ALA A 37 -16.42 -17.60 1.27
C ALA A 37 -17.40 -18.49 0.48
N ASP A 38 -17.66 -19.72 0.93
CA ASP A 38 -18.68 -20.60 0.36
C ASP A 38 -20.10 -20.01 0.48
N ALA A 39 -20.35 -19.20 1.52
CA ALA A 39 -21.63 -18.55 1.76
C ALA A 39 -21.74 -17.15 1.13
N TRP A 40 -20.68 -16.63 0.52
CA TRP A 40 -20.68 -15.29 -0.07
C TRP A 40 -21.56 -15.21 -1.32
N SER A 41 -22.30 -14.10 -1.44
CA SER A 41 -22.97 -13.73 -2.68
C SER A 41 -21.97 -13.44 -3.81
N SER A 42 -22.44 -13.42 -5.05
CA SER A 42 -21.64 -12.96 -6.19
C SER A 42 -21.08 -11.56 -5.94
N ASP A 43 -21.94 -10.64 -5.47
CA ASP A 43 -21.54 -9.26 -5.22
C ASP A 43 -20.42 -9.14 -4.16
N LYS A 44 -20.48 -9.93 -3.07
CA LYS A 44 -19.41 -9.92 -2.04
C LYS A 44 -18.10 -10.47 -2.62
N ARG A 45 -18.16 -11.49 -3.48
CA ARG A 45 -16.97 -12.03 -4.18
C ARG A 45 -16.37 -11.03 -5.16
N ASP A 46 -17.21 -10.36 -5.94
CA ASP A 46 -16.76 -9.35 -6.91
C ASP A 46 -16.13 -8.15 -6.19
N HIS A 47 -16.73 -7.70 -5.08
CA HIS A 47 -16.16 -6.66 -4.24
C HIS A 47 -14.79 -7.05 -3.68
N PHE A 48 -14.65 -8.27 -3.16
CA PHE A 48 -13.38 -8.81 -2.68
C PHE A 48 -12.31 -8.84 -3.79
N MET A 49 -12.67 -9.26 -5.00
CA MET A 49 -11.75 -9.31 -6.13
C MET A 49 -11.31 -7.92 -6.58
N SER A 50 -12.22 -6.95 -6.61
CA SER A 50 -11.90 -5.54 -6.90
C SER A 50 -10.94 -4.97 -5.86
N LEU A 51 -11.21 -5.19 -4.57
CA LEU A 51 -10.35 -4.73 -3.48
C LEU A 51 -8.97 -5.39 -3.54
N THR A 52 -8.90 -6.68 -3.87
CA THR A 52 -7.64 -7.40 -4.08
C THR A 52 -6.78 -6.75 -5.15
N ASN A 53 -7.38 -6.43 -6.30
CA ASN A 53 -6.68 -5.74 -7.38
C ASN A 53 -6.23 -4.34 -6.95
N PHE A 54 -7.05 -3.65 -6.16
CA PHE A 54 -6.73 -2.33 -5.63
C PHE A 54 -5.49 -2.37 -4.73
N PHE A 55 -5.43 -3.29 -3.76
CA PHE A 55 -4.25 -3.48 -2.91
C PHE A 55 -2.98 -3.80 -3.72
N ILE A 56 -3.10 -4.64 -4.75
CA ILE A 56 -1.95 -5.01 -5.61
C ILE A 56 -1.47 -3.80 -6.42
N ALA A 57 -2.38 -3.00 -6.98
CA ALA A 57 -2.04 -1.78 -7.72
C ALA A 57 -1.33 -0.77 -6.82
N THR A 58 -1.88 -0.50 -5.64
CA THR A 58 -1.27 0.39 -4.65
C THR A 58 0.11 -0.09 -4.21
N ALA A 59 0.27 -1.40 -3.96
CA ALA A 59 1.57 -1.95 -3.62
C ALA A 59 2.59 -1.72 -4.75
N ARG A 60 2.23 -2.02 -6.01
CA ARG A 60 3.09 -1.75 -7.17
C ARG A 60 3.51 -0.30 -7.27
N ALA A 61 2.58 0.62 -7.06
CA ALA A 61 2.85 2.05 -7.05
C ALA A 61 3.87 2.44 -5.98
N VAL A 62 3.73 1.93 -4.75
CA VAL A 62 4.70 2.12 -3.66
C VAL A 62 6.11 1.69 -4.06
N PHE A 63 6.25 0.48 -4.61
CA PHE A 63 7.54 -0.06 -5.03
C PHE A 63 8.13 0.74 -6.19
N THR A 64 7.31 1.15 -7.15
CA THR A 64 7.73 1.96 -8.31
C THR A 64 8.30 3.31 -7.86
N VAL A 65 7.60 4.02 -6.96
CA VAL A 65 8.05 5.31 -6.42
C VAL A 65 9.35 5.13 -5.62
N ARG A 66 9.43 4.11 -4.76
CA ARG A 66 10.63 3.81 -3.97
C ARG A 66 11.83 3.55 -4.86
N ASP A 67 11.68 2.69 -5.86
CA ASP A 67 12.79 2.25 -6.71
C ASP A 67 13.29 3.39 -7.61
N ALA A 68 12.38 4.25 -8.06
CA ALA A 68 12.75 5.47 -8.78
C ALA A 68 13.53 6.46 -7.90
N LEU A 69 13.10 6.65 -6.64
CA LEU A 69 13.85 7.48 -5.68
C LEU A 69 15.25 6.92 -5.42
N ILE A 70 15.39 5.60 -5.24
CA ILE A 70 16.69 4.94 -5.07
C ILE A 70 17.56 5.15 -6.32
N LYS A 71 17.02 4.91 -7.51
CA LYS A 71 17.74 5.04 -8.79
C LYS A 71 18.19 6.47 -9.06
N ALA A 72 17.40 7.46 -8.67
CA ALA A 72 17.73 8.87 -8.81
C ALA A 72 18.56 9.43 -7.64
N GLU A 73 18.93 8.58 -6.67
CA GLU A 73 19.62 8.97 -5.42
C GLU A 73 18.89 10.10 -4.66
N ALA A 74 17.57 10.15 -4.78
CA ALA A 74 16.71 11.20 -4.23
C ALA A 74 16.08 10.74 -2.91
N GLN A 75 16.00 11.65 -1.94
CA GLN A 75 15.32 11.39 -0.65
C GLN A 75 13.81 11.65 -0.73
N ASP A 76 13.40 12.58 -1.59
CA ASP A 76 12.02 13.04 -1.77
C ASP A 76 11.70 13.29 -3.24
N LEU A 77 10.42 13.51 -3.55
CA LEU A 77 9.95 13.83 -4.89
C LEU A 77 10.57 15.14 -5.39
N ASN A 78 11.06 15.12 -6.63
CA ASN A 78 11.41 16.30 -7.40
C ASN A 78 10.56 16.35 -8.68
N GLU A 79 10.67 17.43 -9.46
CA GLU A 79 9.86 17.64 -10.66
C GLU A 79 10.01 16.51 -11.69
N VAL A 80 11.25 16.09 -11.96
CA VAL A 80 11.54 15.01 -12.91
C VAL A 80 10.87 13.71 -12.47
N LEU A 81 11.02 13.35 -11.19
CA LEU A 81 10.40 12.16 -10.63
C LEU A 81 8.88 12.24 -10.63
N ARG A 82 8.29 13.41 -10.38
CA ARG A 82 6.83 13.56 -10.44
C ARG A 82 6.25 13.27 -11.82
N ILE A 83 6.90 13.79 -12.87
CA ILE A 83 6.45 13.57 -14.25
C ILE A 83 6.63 12.09 -14.62
N GLN A 84 7.77 11.50 -14.23
CA GLN A 84 8.06 10.10 -14.51
C GLN A 84 7.15 9.13 -13.75
N LEU A 85 6.68 9.51 -12.56
CA LEU A 85 5.90 8.67 -11.65
C LEU A 85 4.43 9.07 -11.61
N ALA A 86 3.92 9.84 -12.58
CA ALA A 86 2.56 10.39 -12.54
C ALA A 86 1.49 9.32 -12.25
N GLU A 87 1.48 8.22 -13.01
CA GLU A 87 0.53 7.11 -12.83
C GLU A 87 0.64 6.47 -11.44
N ALA A 88 1.85 6.12 -11.00
CA ALA A 88 2.05 5.55 -9.67
C ALA A 88 1.68 6.52 -8.55
N LEU A 89 1.88 7.83 -8.73
CA LEU A 89 1.49 8.82 -7.75
C LEU A 89 -0.03 9.01 -7.71
N ASP A 90 -0.69 8.98 -8.86
CA ASP A 90 -2.15 9.05 -8.97
C ASP A 90 -2.81 7.82 -8.30
N ASP A 91 -2.28 6.61 -8.52
CA ASP A 91 -2.74 5.38 -7.85
C ASP A 91 -2.68 5.48 -6.32
N LEU A 92 -1.61 6.10 -5.79
CA LEU A 92 -1.45 6.29 -4.33
C LEU A 92 -2.38 7.38 -3.79
N VAL A 93 -2.66 8.42 -4.57
CA VAL A 93 -3.63 9.46 -4.21
C VAL A 93 -5.04 8.88 -4.24
N GLU A 94 -5.40 8.12 -5.27
CA GLU A 94 -6.67 7.43 -5.36
C GLU A 94 -6.88 6.52 -4.15
N PHE A 95 -5.90 5.68 -3.81
CA PHE A 95 -5.93 4.82 -2.62
C PHE A 95 -6.23 5.61 -1.34
N ALA A 96 -5.52 6.72 -1.10
CA ALA A 96 -5.72 7.53 0.09
C ALA A 96 -7.06 8.26 0.12
N SER A 97 -7.66 8.55 -1.04
CA SER A 97 -8.91 9.31 -1.16
C SER A 97 -10.17 8.45 -1.14
N VAL A 98 -10.10 7.23 -1.68
CA VAL A 98 -11.25 6.33 -1.85
C VAL A 98 -11.48 5.48 -0.62
N VAL A 99 -10.42 5.17 0.13
CA VAL A 99 -10.50 4.26 1.26
C VAL A 99 -10.53 5.07 2.55
N ASP A 100 -11.62 4.96 3.30
CA ASP A 100 -11.65 5.47 4.67
C ASP A 100 -10.77 4.62 5.58
N GLN A 101 -10.04 5.25 6.51
CA GLN A 101 -9.08 4.54 7.37
C GLN A 101 -9.78 3.55 8.32
N HIS A 102 -11.00 3.86 8.76
CA HIS A 102 -11.79 2.94 9.57
C HIS A 102 -12.27 1.74 8.74
N GLU A 103 -12.80 1.99 7.53
CA GLU A 103 -13.21 0.93 6.60
C GLU A 103 -12.05 0.02 6.21
N LEU A 104 -10.86 0.58 5.97
CA LEU A 104 -9.63 -0.18 5.69
C LEU A 104 -9.25 -1.09 6.86
N ASN A 105 -9.36 -0.57 8.09
CA ASN A 105 -9.06 -1.34 9.29
C ASN A 105 -10.04 -2.50 9.45
N GLU A 106 -11.34 -2.24 9.38
CA GLU A 106 -12.38 -3.28 9.51
C GLU A 106 -12.25 -4.34 8.43
N THR A 107 -12.02 -3.92 7.19
CA THR A 107 -11.90 -4.85 6.05
C THR A 107 -10.67 -5.75 6.20
N ILE A 108 -9.52 -5.20 6.60
CA ILE A 108 -8.33 -6.01 6.82
C ILE A 108 -8.51 -6.94 8.04
N ASP A 109 -9.16 -6.46 9.11
CA ASP A 109 -9.42 -7.27 10.31
C ASP A 109 -10.37 -8.45 10.01
N GLU A 110 -11.45 -8.24 9.25
CA GLU A 110 -12.33 -9.32 8.77
C GLU A 110 -11.52 -10.41 8.04
N TYR A 111 -10.58 -10.01 7.18
CA TYR A 111 -9.72 -10.96 6.49
C TYR A 111 -8.72 -11.66 7.41
N VAL A 112 -8.15 -10.96 8.39
CA VAL A 112 -7.25 -11.57 9.38
C VAL A 112 -7.99 -12.64 10.19
N GLU A 113 -9.21 -12.35 10.64
CA GLU A 113 -10.04 -13.30 11.40
C GLU A 113 -10.31 -14.58 10.59
N ILE A 114 -10.73 -14.44 9.32
CA ILE A 114 -10.95 -15.57 8.40
C ILE A 114 -9.68 -16.43 8.23
N LEU A 115 -8.50 -15.82 8.25
CA LEU A 115 -7.22 -16.50 8.09
C LEU A 115 -6.78 -17.25 9.36
N ILE A 116 -7.02 -16.66 10.53
CA ILE A 116 -6.69 -17.25 11.84
C ILE A 116 -7.55 -18.48 12.10
N ASP A 117 -8.85 -18.40 11.83
CA ASP A 117 -9.81 -19.49 12.05
C ASP A 117 -9.50 -20.76 11.23
N GLN A 118 -8.76 -20.64 10.11
CA GLN A 118 -8.34 -21.79 9.31
C GLN A 118 -7.09 -22.52 9.84
N GLN A 119 -6.30 -21.89 10.71
CA GLN A 119 -4.94 -22.34 11.01
C GLN A 119 -4.72 -22.70 12.48
N GLU A 120 -5.65 -23.42 13.12
CA GLU A 120 -5.60 -23.86 14.54
C GLU A 120 -4.33 -24.62 15.01
N CYS A 121 -3.29 -24.79 14.17
CA CYS A 121 -1.96 -25.22 14.59
C CYS A 121 -1.05 -24.03 14.95
N PHE A 122 -0.72 -23.90 16.24
CA PHE A 122 0.05 -22.82 16.91
C PHE A 122 1.29 -22.24 16.18
N LEU A 123 1.97 -22.97 15.28
CA LEU A 123 3.14 -22.47 14.54
C LEU A 123 2.79 -21.73 13.23
N ASN A 124 1.62 -22.01 12.67
CA ASN A 124 1.13 -21.39 11.44
C ASN A 124 0.33 -20.11 11.73
N THR A 125 -0.43 -20.09 12.84
CA THR A 125 -1.18 -18.93 13.32
C THR A 125 -0.31 -17.69 13.51
N VAL A 126 0.83 -17.82 14.22
CA VAL A 126 1.76 -16.70 14.47
C VAL A 126 2.33 -16.11 13.17
N ARG A 127 2.58 -16.94 12.15
CA ARG A 127 3.08 -16.48 10.84
C ARG A 127 2.00 -15.76 10.04
N VAL A 128 0.75 -16.22 10.14
CA VAL A 128 -0.39 -15.54 9.53
C VAL A 128 -0.66 -14.21 10.21
N GLU A 129 -0.71 -14.17 11.53
CA GLU A 129 -0.86 -12.93 12.29
C GLU A 129 0.26 -11.93 11.98
N PHE A 130 1.51 -12.39 11.91
CA PHE A 130 2.63 -11.54 11.51
C PHE A 130 2.49 -11.02 10.07
N GLY A 131 2.15 -11.90 9.13
CA GLY A 131 1.98 -11.53 7.72
C GLY A 131 0.80 -10.57 7.51
N ALA A 132 -0.30 -10.79 8.23
CA ALA A 132 -1.48 -9.95 8.19
C ALA A 132 -1.25 -8.60 8.91
N GLY A 133 -0.54 -8.61 10.03
CA GLY A 133 -0.13 -7.39 10.73
C GLY A 133 0.83 -6.53 9.90
N TYR A 134 1.75 -7.15 9.16
CA TYR A 134 2.61 -6.46 8.19
C TYR A 134 1.81 -5.90 7.01
N PHE A 135 0.88 -6.68 6.44
CA PHE A 135 -0.02 -6.25 5.37
C PHE A 135 -0.86 -5.04 5.81
N LYS A 136 -1.48 -5.10 6.99
CA LYS A 136 -2.25 -4.01 7.59
C LYS A 136 -1.41 -2.75 7.78
N SER A 137 -0.25 -2.91 8.42
CA SER A 137 0.67 -1.80 8.69
C SER A 137 1.15 -1.14 7.40
N PHE A 138 1.36 -1.92 6.33
CA PHE A 138 1.74 -1.40 5.03
C PHE A 138 0.67 -0.43 4.49
N PHE A 139 -0.57 -0.88 4.33
CA PHE A 139 -1.62 -0.07 3.70
C PHE A 139 -2.04 1.14 4.55
N LEU A 140 -2.08 0.99 5.87
CA LEU A 140 -2.33 2.12 6.77
C LEU A 140 -1.24 3.18 6.66
N MET A 141 0.04 2.77 6.63
CA MET A 141 1.14 3.72 6.47
C MET A 141 1.14 4.37 5.08
N VAL A 142 0.71 3.66 4.03
CA VAL A 142 0.55 4.25 2.69
C VAL A 142 -0.54 5.32 2.68
N GLN A 143 -1.68 5.06 3.31
CA GLN A 143 -2.74 6.04 3.46
C GLN A 143 -2.25 7.29 4.20
N ASP A 144 -1.49 7.10 5.29
CA ASP A 144 -0.92 8.18 6.10
C ASP A 144 0.23 8.95 5.41
N LEU A 145 0.74 8.49 4.26
CA LEU A 145 1.85 9.16 3.55
C LEU A 145 1.49 10.58 3.09
N ASN A 146 0.19 10.84 2.90
CA ASN A 146 -0.35 12.08 2.34
C ASN A 146 0.43 12.48 1.07
N ILE A 147 0.39 11.59 0.08
CA ILE A 147 1.13 11.75 -1.18
C ILE A 147 0.76 13.05 -1.89
N GLU A 148 -0.51 13.45 -1.83
CA GLU A 148 -0.97 14.72 -2.39
C GLU A 148 -0.24 15.92 -1.77
N ALA A 149 -0.15 16.01 -0.43
CA ALA A 149 0.59 17.09 0.23
C ALA A 149 2.09 17.05 -0.12
N ARG A 150 2.68 15.86 -0.24
CA ARG A 150 4.09 15.70 -0.65
C ARG A 150 4.33 16.19 -2.09
N ILE A 151 3.39 15.95 -3.00
CA ILE A 151 3.39 16.49 -4.37
C ILE A 151 3.30 18.03 -4.34
N CYS A 152 2.41 18.59 -3.52
CA CYS A 152 2.27 20.05 -3.38
C CYS A 152 3.55 20.72 -2.84
N MET A 153 4.19 20.17 -1.81
CA MET A 153 5.43 20.70 -1.24
C MET A 153 6.58 20.75 -2.25
N ALA A 154 6.72 19.70 -3.07
CA ALA A 154 7.71 19.68 -4.15
C ALA A 154 7.48 20.80 -5.17
N THR A 155 6.24 21.26 -5.34
CA THR A 155 5.88 22.39 -6.19
C THR A 155 6.21 23.75 -5.55
N GLN A 156 5.96 23.90 -4.25
CA GLN A 156 6.10 25.18 -3.54
C GLN A 156 7.57 25.59 -3.31
N PHE A 157 8.48 24.64 -3.14
CA PHE A 157 9.92 24.92 -2.98
C PHE A 157 10.53 25.67 -4.18
N LEU A 158 9.87 25.63 -5.33
CA LEU A 158 10.26 26.32 -6.57
C LEU A 158 9.80 27.78 -6.60
N ASN A 159 8.54 28.08 -6.22
CA ASN A 159 8.04 29.46 -6.27
C ASN A 159 8.90 30.42 -5.42
N ASN A 160 9.43 29.94 -4.29
CA ASN A 160 10.33 30.73 -3.47
C ASN A 160 11.73 30.89 -4.08
N LYS A 161 12.25 29.94 -4.86
CA LYS A 161 13.53 30.12 -5.55
C LYS A 161 13.43 31.06 -6.74
N THR A 162 12.32 31.04 -7.49
CA THR A 162 12.11 31.96 -8.61
C THR A 162 11.95 33.42 -8.14
N LEU A 163 11.42 33.64 -6.93
CA LEU A 163 11.29 34.97 -6.33
C LEU A 163 12.58 35.52 -5.70
N ILE A 164 13.57 34.67 -5.38
CA ILE A 164 14.86 35.11 -4.80
C ILE A 164 15.87 35.50 -5.89
N TYR A 165 15.63 35.11 -7.14
CA TYR A 165 16.46 35.44 -8.31
C TYR A 165 15.73 36.31 -9.36
N GLY A 166 14.57 36.88 -9.00
CA GLY A 166 13.77 37.78 -9.85
C GLY A 166 14.04 39.26 -9.60
#